data_AF-A0A3A9YED6-F1
#
_entry.id   AF-A0A3A9YED6-F1
#
_cell.length_a   1.000
_cell.length_b   1.000
_cell.length_c   1.000
_cell.angle_alpha   90.00
_cell.angle_beta   90.00
_cell.angle_gamma   90.00
#
_symmetry.space_group_name_H-M   'P 1'
#
loop_
_entity.id
_entity.type
_entity.pdbx_description
1 polymer ?
#
loop_
_entity_poly.entity_id
_entity_poly.type
_entity_poly.pdbx_seq_one_letter_code
_entity_poly.pdbx_strand_id
1 'polypeptide(L)'
;MGGPSVVVGLGGHGRMAMDYRELFDKLHRRPGMFGLDGSFGQFTAFLQGYRMADARLLDGWREWLVIQFDAGNNLTWQALARRLATPEEYSPLLPLDDVQNRAASDTLFRLLDRFLAERESSGGASAIKAAHQAWMERQSWYRPDGSA
;
A
#
# COMPACT_ATOMS: atom_id res chain seq x y z
N MET A 1 6.58 -22.89 56.28
CA MET A 1 5.35 -22.86 55.44
C MET A 1 5.55 -21.78 54.38
N GLY A 2 5.99 -22.16 53.17
CA GLY A 2 6.11 -21.25 52.04
C GLY A 2 5.11 -21.68 50.98
N GLY A 3 4.01 -20.94 50.84
CA GLY A 3 3.04 -21.16 49.76
C GLY A 3 3.56 -20.58 48.44
N PRO A 4 3.27 -21.20 47.29
CA PRO A 4 3.68 -20.65 46.00
C PRO A 4 2.81 -19.44 45.65
N SER A 5 3.46 -18.28 45.48
CA SER A 5 2.86 -17.11 44.83
C SER A 5 2.54 -17.44 43.37
N VAL A 6 1.25 -17.51 43.05
CA VAL A 6 0.77 -17.51 41.67
C VAL A 6 0.92 -16.09 41.12
N VAL A 7 1.97 -15.88 40.33
CA VAL A 7 2.08 -14.72 39.44
C VAL A 7 1.05 -14.90 38.32
N VAL A 8 -0.11 -14.27 38.48
CA VAL A 8 -1.08 -14.09 37.40
C VAL A 8 -0.45 -13.13 36.40
N GLY A 9 0.05 -13.67 35.30
CA GLY A 9 0.46 -12.89 34.15
C GLY A 9 -0.75 -12.11 33.64
N LEU A 10 -0.78 -10.81 33.92
CA LEU A 10 -1.66 -9.89 33.23
C LEU A 10 -1.21 -9.87 31.78
N GLY A 11 -1.85 -10.71 30.96
CA GLY A 11 -1.78 -10.64 29.52
C GLY A 11 -2.21 -9.25 29.10
N GLY A 12 -1.22 -8.40 28.84
CA GLY A 12 -1.43 -7.12 28.20
C GLY A 12 -2.17 -7.40 26.91
N HIS A 13 -3.41 -6.90 26.81
CA HIS A 13 -4.04 -6.68 25.52
C HIS A 13 -3.22 -5.61 24.80
N GLY A 14 -2.10 -6.03 24.20
CA GLY A 14 -1.55 -5.33 23.06
C GLY A 14 -2.71 -5.15 22.10
N ARG A 15 -2.99 -3.91 21.70
CA ARG A 15 -3.87 -3.62 20.55
C ARG A 15 -3.54 -4.68 19.50
N MET A 16 -4.49 -5.56 19.20
CA MET A 16 -4.35 -6.60 18.18
C MET A 16 -3.80 -5.89 16.95
N ALA A 17 -2.54 -6.10 16.63
CA ALA A 17 -1.97 -5.60 15.40
C ALA A 17 -2.82 -6.28 14.32
N MET A 18 -3.76 -5.51 13.74
CA MET A 18 -4.60 -6.00 12.66
C MET A 18 -3.64 -6.54 11.61
N ASP A 19 -3.76 -7.82 11.29
CA ASP A 19 -3.04 -8.40 10.17
C ASP A 19 -3.67 -7.81 8.90
N TYR A 20 -3.08 -6.70 8.46
CA TYR A 20 -3.54 -5.97 7.28
C TYR A 20 -3.42 -6.81 6.02
N ARG A 21 -2.52 -7.80 5.99
CA ARG A 21 -2.40 -8.73 4.86
C ARG A 21 -3.61 -9.67 4.83
N GLU A 22 -4.03 -10.19 5.98
CA GLU A 22 -5.25 -10.99 6.08
C GLU A 22 -6.51 -10.17 5.74
N LEU A 23 -6.59 -8.92 6.21
CA LEU A 23 -7.70 -8.01 5.86
C LEU A 23 -7.78 -7.77 4.36
N PHE A 24 -6.64 -7.49 3.71
CA PHE A 24 -6.60 -7.21 2.28
C PHE A 24 -6.84 -8.46 1.43
N ASP A 25 -6.39 -9.65 1.84
CA ASP A 25 -6.76 -10.92 1.18
C ASP A 25 -8.28 -11.16 1.25
N LYS A 26 -8.90 -10.93 2.41
CA LYS A 26 -10.36 -11.01 2.55
C LYS A 26 -11.10 -9.98 1.70
N LEU A 27 -10.60 -8.74 1.65
CA LEU A 27 -11.15 -7.66 0.83
C LEU A 27 -11.12 -8.02 -0.66
N HIS A 28 -10.01 -8.58 -1.14
CA HIS A 28 -9.84 -9.00 -2.54
C HIS A 28 -10.75 -10.17 -2.90
N ARG A 29 -10.81 -11.20 -2.04
CA ARG A 29 -11.59 -12.42 -2.32
C ARG A 29 -13.09 -12.24 -2.15
N ARG A 30 -13.53 -11.33 -1.28
CA ARG A 30 -14.94 -11.17 -0.91
C ARG A 30 -15.35 -9.69 -0.86
N PRO A 31 -15.22 -8.93 -1.95
CA PRO A 31 -15.51 -7.50 -1.98
C PRO A 31 -16.94 -7.18 -1.52
N GLY A 32 -17.91 -8.02 -1.86
CA GLY A 32 -19.31 -7.85 -1.45
C GLY A 32 -19.54 -7.84 0.07
N MET A 33 -18.70 -8.50 0.87
CA MET A 33 -18.79 -8.43 2.34
C MET A 33 -18.50 -7.03 2.88
N PHE A 34 -17.79 -6.22 2.10
CA PHE A 34 -17.41 -4.85 2.42
C PHE A 34 -18.28 -3.83 1.66
N GLY A 35 -19.33 -4.29 0.96
CA GLY A 35 -20.19 -3.44 0.14
C GLY A 35 -19.53 -2.96 -1.16
N LEU A 36 -18.44 -3.60 -1.60
CA LEU A 36 -17.72 -3.24 -2.82
C LEU A 36 -18.18 -4.12 -4.01
N ASP A 37 -18.13 -3.55 -5.20
CA ASP A 37 -18.45 -4.23 -6.46
C ASP A 37 -17.28 -5.06 -7.05
N GLY A 38 -16.11 -4.99 -6.41
CA GLY A 38 -14.89 -5.68 -6.86
C GLY A 38 -14.11 -4.93 -7.94
N SER A 39 -14.48 -3.68 -8.24
CA SER A 39 -13.74 -2.84 -9.18
C SER A 39 -12.52 -2.18 -8.54
N PHE A 40 -11.50 -1.93 -9.35
CA PHE A 40 -10.32 -1.15 -8.98
C PHE A 40 -10.69 0.23 -8.42
N GLY A 41 -11.72 0.87 -9.01
CA GLY A 41 -12.24 2.15 -8.52
C GLY A 41 -12.75 2.07 -7.08
N GLN A 42 -13.60 1.08 -6.77
CA GLN A 42 -14.12 0.88 -5.41
C GLN A 42 -13.02 0.47 -4.43
N PHE A 43 -12.10 -0.43 -4.82
CA PHE A 43 -10.97 -0.80 -3.96
C PHE A 43 -10.08 0.39 -3.63
N THR A 44 -9.75 1.23 -4.62
CA THR A 44 -8.91 2.40 -4.38
C THR A 44 -9.61 3.47 -3.55
N ALA A 45 -10.92 3.66 -3.73
CA ALA A 45 -11.71 4.55 -2.88
C ALA A 45 -11.76 4.06 -1.43
N PHE A 46 -11.99 2.75 -1.22
CA PHE A 46 -11.99 2.12 0.09
C PHE A 46 -10.65 2.31 0.81
N LEU A 47 -9.53 2.00 0.14
CA LEU A 47 -8.18 2.17 0.68
C LEU A 47 -7.84 3.63 0.95
N GLN A 48 -8.31 4.55 0.11
CA GLN A 48 -8.14 5.98 0.33
C GLN A 48 -8.86 6.45 1.60
N GLY A 49 -10.10 6.00 1.83
CA GLY A 49 -10.83 6.25 3.07
C GLY A 49 -10.11 5.66 4.29
N TYR A 50 -9.61 4.43 4.17
CA TYR A 50 -8.86 3.79 5.25
C TYR A 50 -7.56 4.52 5.58
N ARG A 51 -6.82 5.00 4.57
CA ARG A 51 -5.63 5.84 4.76
C ARG A 51 -5.94 7.18 5.43
N MET A 52 -7.13 7.74 5.17
CA MET A 52 -7.57 8.98 5.85
C MET A 52 -7.91 8.73 7.32
N ALA A 53 -8.43 7.54 7.66
CA ALA A 53 -8.73 7.15 9.03
C ALA A 53 -7.48 6.71 9.81
N ASP A 54 -6.56 5.97 9.17
CA ASP A 54 -5.27 5.56 9.72
C ASP A 54 -4.14 5.81 8.70
N ALA A 55 -3.48 6.96 8.86
CA ALA A 55 -2.37 7.37 8.00
C ALA A 55 -1.16 6.42 8.06
N ARG A 56 -1.02 5.61 9.12
CA ARG A 56 0.15 4.73 9.32
C ARG A 56 0.07 3.48 8.45
N LEU A 57 -1.13 3.03 8.10
CA LEU A 57 -1.35 1.80 7.32
C LEU A 57 -0.67 1.85 5.95
N LEU A 58 -0.77 2.97 5.24
CA LEU A 58 -0.17 3.14 3.91
C LEU A 58 0.96 4.18 3.92
N ASP A 59 1.60 4.36 5.07
CA ASP A 59 2.76 5.26 5.16
C ASP A 59 3.93 4.71 4.32
N GLY A 60 4.44 5.53 3.41
CA GLY A 60 5.46 5.13 2.42
C GLY A 60 4.93 4.36 1.20
N TRP A 61 3.61 4.12 1.09
CA TRP A 61 3.04 3.34 -0.03
C TRP A 61 3.30 3.95 -1.40
N ARG A 62 3.07 5.26 -1.53
CA ARG A 62 3.26 5.96 -2.82
C ARG A 62 4.74 5.97 -3.19
N GLU A 63 5.61 6.27 -2.24
CA GLU A 63 7.06 6.29 -2.39
C GLU A 63 7.58 4.93 -2.85
N TRP A 64 7.06 3.85 -2.25
CA TRP A 64 7.36 2.48 -2.66
C TRP A 64 6.92 2.20 -4.10
N LEU A 65 5.70 2.61 -4.49
CA LEU A 65 5.21 2.44 -5.86
C LEU A 65 6.04 3.21 -6.89
N VAL A 66 6.53 4.40 -6.56
CA VAL A 66 7.41 5.19 -7.45
C VAL A 66 8.69 4.41 -7.75
N ILE A 67 9.30 3.80 -6.73
CA ILE A 67 10.49 2.96 -6.91
C ILE A 67 10.18 1.75 -7.80
N GLN A 68 9.01 1.10 -7.65
CA GLN A 68 8.64 -0.03 -8.50
C GLN A 68 8.35 0.39 -9.95
N PHE A 69 7.83 1.59 -10.16
CA PHE A 69 7.50 2.11 -11.49
C PHE A 69 8.72 2.62 -12.25
N ASP A 70 9.69 3.21 -11.54
CA ASP A 70 11.00 3.65 -12.06
C ASP A 70 10.97 4.58 -13.30
N ALA A 71 9.86 5.25 -13.56
CA ALA A 71 9.69 6.12 -14.72
C ALA A 71 9.13 7.51 -14.41
N GLY A 72 8.86 7.82 -13.13
CA GLY A 72 8.42 9.16 -12.73
C GLY A 72 7.81 9.24 -11.33
N ASN A 73 7.71 10.46 -10.80
CA ASN A 73 7.18 10.77 -9.46
C ASN A 73 5.96 11.72 -9.47
N ASN A 74 5.44 12.04 -10.65
CA ASN A 74 4.33 13.00 -10.83
C ASN A 74 2.93 12.35 -10.78
N LEU A 75 2.85 11.04 -10.53
CA LEU A 75 1.60 10.29 -10.52
C LEU A 75 1.07 10.09 -9.10
N THR A 76 -0.26 10.06 -8.98
CA THR A 76 -0.93 9.58 -7.77
C THR A 76 -0.68 8.09 -7.57
N TRP A 77 -0.83 7.59 -6.33
CA TRP A 77 -0.60 6.17 -6.05
C TRP A 77 -1.57 5.26 -6.83
N GLN A 78 -2.80 5.70 -7.07
CA GLN A 78 -3.78 4.97 -7.88
C GLN A 78 -3.32 4.86 -9.34
N ALA A 79 -2.81 5.97 -9.90
CA ALA A 79 -2.29 5.99 -11.26
C ALA A 79 -1.04 5.11 -11.39
N LEU A 80 -0.15 5.10 -10.40
CA LEU A 80 1.00 4.20 -10.34
C LEU A 80 0.58 2.73 -10.29
N ALA A 81 -0.34 2.37 -9.40
CA ALA A 81 -0.85 1.00 -9.28
C ALA A 81 -1.51 0.51 -10.59
N ARG A 82 -2.29 1.38 -11.25
CA ARG A 82 -2.87 1.09 -12.57
C ARG A 82 -1.79 0.92 -13.64
N ARG A 83 -0.78 1.80 -13.68
CA ARG A 83 0.34 1.71 -14.65
C ARG A 83 1.14 0.44 -14.50
N LEU A 84 1.37 -0.01 -13.27
CA LEU A 84 2.04 -1.28 -13.00
C LEU A 84 1.21 -2.51 -13.39
N ALA A 85 -0.11 -2.36 -13.54
CA ALA A 85 -1.01 -3.43 -13.96
C ALA A 85 -1.19 -3.52 -15.48
N THR A 86 -1.21 -2.37 -16.17
CA THR A 86 -1.46 -2.27 -17.61
C THR A 86 -0.41 -1.36 -18.27
N PRO A 87 0.79 -1.89 -18.60
CA PRO A 87 1.90 -1.08 -19.09
C PRO A 87 1.62 -0.46 -20.48
N GLU A 88 0.95 -1.21 -21.36
CA GLU A 88 0.83 -0.88 -22.79
C GLU A 88 -0.43 -0.08 -23.15
N GLU A 89 -1.51 -0.15 -22.36
CA GLU A 89 -2.84 0.38 -22.72
C GLU A 89 -3.36 1.48 -21.79
N TYR A 90 -2.52 2.46 -21.46
CA TYR A 90 -2.94 3.53 -20.57
C TYR A 90 -3.56 4.72 -21.32
N SER A 91 -4.83 4.97 -21.06
CA SER A 91 -5.39 6.33 -21.09
C SER A 91 -5.90 6.70 -19.69
N PRO A 92 -5.40 7.77 -19.05
CA PRO A 92 -5.90 8.23 -17.76
C PRO A 92 -7.37 8.63 -17.82
N LEU A 93 -7.83 8.99 -19.02
CA LEU A 93 -9.14 9.56 -19.28
C LEU A 93 -10.19 8.50 -19.61
N LEU A 94 -9.75 7.26 -19.89
CA LEU A 94 -10.67 6.18 -20.24
C LEU A 94 -10.96 5.28 -19.04
N PRO A 95 -12.24 4.87 -18.88
CA PRO A 95 -12.62 3.85 -17.91
C PRO A 95 -11.91 2.53 -18.25
N LEU A 96 -11.67 1.72 -17.23
CA LEU A 96 -11.17 0.35 -17.39
C LEU A 96 -12.33 -0.51 -17.90
N ASP A 97 -12.08 -1.32 -18.93
CA ASP A 97 -12.96 -2.45 -19.24
C ASP A 97 -12.85 -3.56 -18.18
N ASP A 98 -13.70 -4.58 -18.26
CA ASP A 98 -13.74 -5.65 -17.25
C ASP A 98 -12.41 -6.41 -17.09
N VAL A 99 -11.66 -6.61 -18.18
CA VAL A 99 -10.38 -7.32 -18.18
C VAL A 99 -9.32 -6.46 -17.52
N GLN A 100 -9.21 -5.20 -17.93
CA GLN A 100 -8.29 -4.23 -17.36
C GLN A 100 -8.61 -3.97 -15.89
N ASN A 101 -9.89 -3.93 -15.52
CA ASN A 101 -10.35 -3.71 -14.16
C ASN A 101 -9.95 -4.87 -13.24
N ARG A 102 -10.14 -6.11 -13.70
CA ARG A 102 -9.66 -7.30 -12.98
C ARG A 102 -8.14 -7.31 -12.84
N ALA A 103 -7.41 -7.08 -13.93
CA ALA A 103 -5.94 -7.05 -13.91
C ALA A 103 -5.39 -5.95 -12.98
N ALA A 104 -6.02 -4.77 -12.97
CA ALA A 104 -5.67 -3.68 -12.07
C ALA A 104 -5.96 -4.02 -10.60
N SER A 105 -7.10 -4.66 -10.32
CA SER A 105 -7.46 -5.09 -8.96
C SER A 105 -6.51 -6.17 -8.44
N ASP A 106 -6.23 -7.21 -9.23
CA ASP A 106 -5.31 -8.29 -8.85
C ASP A 106 -3.89 -7.76 -8.63
N THR A 107 -3.46 -6.81 -9.47
CA THR A 107 -2.15 -6.17 -9.31
C THR A 107 -2.10 -5.28 -8.08
N LEU A 108 -3.16 -4.51 -7.78
CA LEU A 108 -3.25 -3.69 -6.58
C LEU A 108 -3.03 -4.54 -5.31
N PHE A 109 -3.73 -5.66 -5.18
CA PHE A 109 -3.61 -6.51 -3.99
C PHE A 109 -2.26 -7.23 -3.91
N ARG A 110 -1.69 -7.65 -5.04
CA ARG A 110 -0.33 -8.20 -5.09
C ARG A 110 0.71 -7.17 -4.64
N LEU A 111 0.58 -5.93 -5.08
CA LEU A 111 1.47 -4.83 -4.69
C LEU A 111 1.31 -4.49 -3.21
N LEU A 112 0.08 -4.48 -2.67
CA LEU A 112 -0.17 -4.26 -1.25
C LEU A 112 0.45 -5.33 -0.37
N ASP A 113 0.29 -6.61 -0.72
CA ASP A 113 0.89 -7.72 0.02
C ASP A 113 2.42 -7.60 0.03
N ARG A 114 3.02 -7.35 -1.14
CA ARG A 114 4.47 -7.17 -1.27
C ARG A 114 4.98 -5.96 -0.47
N PHE A 115 4.28 -4.82 -0.54
CA PHE A 115 4.63 -3.63 0.23
C PHE A 115 4.59 -3.88 1.73
N LEU A 116 3.54 -4.53 2.24
CA LEU A 116 3.44 -4.83 3.67
C LEU A 116 4.56 -5.77 4.12
N ALA A 117 4.84 -6.83 3.35
CA ALA A 117 5.92 -7.77 3.64
C ALA A 117 7.31 -7.12 3.61
N GLU A 118 7.58 -6.26 2.63
CA GLU A 118 8.84 -5.52 2.55
C GLU A 118 8.95 -4.51 3.69
N ARG A 119 7.87 -3.79 4.03
CA ARG A 119 7.87 -2.81 5.12
C ARG A 119 8.15 -3.46 6.47
N GLU A 120 7.56 -4.61 6.73
CA GLU A 120 7.80 -5.39 7.95
C GLU A 120 9.25 -5.88 8.04
N SER A 121 9.81 -6.30 6.91
CA SER A 121 11.18 -6.83 6.83
C SER A 121 12.28 -5.75 6.85
N SER A 122 11.96 -4.50 6.50
CA SER A 122 12.98 -3.52 6.06
C SER A 122 13.00 -2.21 6.86
N GLY A 123 12.91 -2.23 8.19
CA GLY A 123 13.00 -0.99 8.99
C GLY A 123 11.80 -0.04 8.82
N GLY A 124 10.69 -0.53 8.26
CA GLY A 124 9.42 0.19 8.19
C GLY A 124 9.34 1.28 7.11
N ALA A 125 8.37 2.18 7.29
CA ALA A 125 8.10 3.26 6.35
C ALA A 125 9.28 4.26 6.20
N SER A 126 10.08 4.44 7.25
CA SER A 126 11.25 5.34 7.21
C SER A 126 12.30 4.89 6.20
N ALA A 127 12.57 3.59 6.13
CA ALA A 127 13.53 3.05 5.15
C ALA A 127 13.00 3.18 3.72
N ILE A 128 11.70 2.98 3.50
CA ILE A 128 11.07 3.18 2.20
C ILE A 128 11.20 4.64 1.75
N LYS A 129 10.97 5.60 2.66
CA LYS A 129 11.14 7.03 2.38
C LYS A 129 12.60 7.37 2.05
N ALA A 130 13.56 6.81 2.77
CA ALA A 130 14.99 6.99 2.48
C ALA A 130 15.38 6.40 1.11
N ALA A 131 14.88 5.20 0.79
CA ALA A 131 15.10 4.58 -0.52
C ALA A 131 14.50 5.41 -1.66
N HIS A 132 13.32 5.99 -1.44
CA HIS A 132 12.69 6.90 -2.41
C HIS A 132 13.48 8.20 -2.55
N GLN A 133 13.99 8.78 -1.47
CA GLN A 133 14.85 9.96 -1.53
C GLN A 133 16.13 9.67 -2.33
N ALA A 134 16.80 8.53 -2.06
CA ALA A 134 17.95 8.10 -2.83
C ALA A 134 17.60 7.83 -4.31
N TRP A 135 16.37 7.37 -4.60
CA TRP A 135 15.88 7.23 -5.98
C TRP A 135 15.71 8.59 -6.65
N MET A 136 15.15 9.59 -5.96
CA MET A 136 15.01 10.96 -6.46
C MET A 136 16.37 11.58 -6.80
N GLU A 137 17.37 11.42 -5.94
CA GLU A 137 18.72 11.95 -6.14
C GLU A 137 19.45 11.39 -7.36
N ARG A 138 19.04 10.20 -7.85
CA ARG A 138 19.58 9.64 -9.10
C ARG A 138 18.92 10.22 -10.35
N GLN A 139 17.80 10.92 -10.22
CA GLN A 139 17.07 11.44 -11.36
C GLN A 139 17.71 12.72 -11.88
N SER A 140 17.96 12.79 -13.19
CA SER A 140 18.60 13.95 -13.84
C SER A 140 17.80 15.25 -13.71
N TRP A 141 16.50 15.15 -13.46
CA TRP A 141 15.58 16.28 -13.29
C TRP A 141 15.38 16.70 -11.82
N TYR A 142 15.84 15.91 -10.85
CA TYR A 142 15.64 16.24 -9.44
C TYR A 142 16.68 17.25 -8.97
N ARG A 143 16.20 18.31 -8.32
CA ARG A 143 17.03 19.27 -7.59
C ARG A 143 16.56 19.30 -6.13
N PRO A 144 17.45 19.06 -5.15
CA PRO A 144 17.08 19.00 -3.74
C PRO A 144 16.68 20.38 -3.17
N ASP A 145 17.14 21.44 -3.82
CA ASP A 145 16.84 22.84 -3.57
C ASP A 145 16.11 23.42 -4.79
N GLY A 146 15.00 24.12 -4.56
CA GLY A 146 14.16 24.74 -5.59
C GLY A 146 14.82 25.92 -6.33
N SER A 147 16.08 25.78 -6.71
CA SER A 147 16.84 26.72 -7.52
C SER A 147 16.35 26.63 -8.96
N ALA A 148 15.39 27.50 -9.28
CA ALA A 148 15.02 27.89 -10.63
C ALA A 148 16.05 28.84 -11.22
#